data_AF-A0A7C5E576-F1
#
_entry.id   AF-A0A7C5E576-F1
#
_cell.length_a   1.000
_cell.length_b   1.000
_cell.length_c   1.000
_cell.angle_alpha   90.00
_cell.angle_beta   90.00
_cell.angle_gamma   90.00
#
_symmetry.space_group_name_H-M   'P 1'
#
loop_
_entity.id
_entity.type
_entity.pdbx_description
1 polymer ?
#
loop_
_entity_poly.entity_id
_entity_poly.type
_entity_poly.pdbx_seq_one_letter_code
_entity_poly.pdbx_strand_id
1 'polypeptide(L)'
;MIGDRVEPVAPQSDQIRKEHDASEKLGSAALLAAIEPLTGRRLAPVQPQRTKKQYTLFCQAFAQAYPNAIKIRLVQDKLNTHHVSAFYENLPTE
;
A
#
# COMPACT_ATOMS: atom_id res chain seq x y z
N MET A 1 0.48 13.11 1.42
CA MET A 1 -0.90 13.61 1.51
C MET A 1 -1.46 13.67 0.09
N ILE A 2 -2.70 13.25 -0.14
CA ILE A 2 -3.34 13.29 -1.46
C ILE A 2 -3.68 14.76 -1.79
N GLY A 3 -3.18 15.29 -2.91
CA GLY A 3 -3.52 16.64 -3.40
C GLY A 3 -2.36 17.62 -3.64
N ASP A 4 -1.14 17.16 -3.93
CA ASP A 4 -0.06 18.08 -4.31
C ASP A 4 -0.34 18.68 -5.70
N ARG A 5 -0.57 20.00 -5.71
CA ARG A 5 -0.80 20.81 -6.91
C ARG A 5 0.55 21.25 -7.48
N VAL A 6 0.87 20.85 -8.71
CA VAL A 6 2.01 21.41 -9.45
C VAL A 6 1.49 22.61 -10.23
N GLU A 7 1.96 23.81 -9.92
CA GLU A 7 1.57 25.01 -10.66
C GLU A 7 2.21 25.01 -12.06
N PRO A 8 1.44 25.31 -13.12
CA PRO A 8 2.01 25.45 -14.45
C PRO A 8 2.94 26.66 -14.52
N VAL A 9 4.10 26.48 -15.14
CA VAL A 9 5.06 27.56 -15.40
C VAL A 9 4.42 28.58 -16.34
N ALA A 10 4.53 29.88 -16.00
CA ALA A 10 3.99 30.96 -16.80
C ALA A 10 4.60 30.95 -18.22
N PRO A 11 3.81 31.09 -19.29
CA PRO A 11 4.33 31.12 -20.64
C PRO A 11 5.15 32.40 -20.88
N GLN A 12 6.35 32.25 -21.43
CA GLN A 12 7.13 33.39 -21.95
C GLN A 12 6.52 33.91 -23.26
N SER A 13 6.60 35.23 -23.46
CA SER A 13 5.89 36.05 -24.46
C SER A 13 5.83 35.50 -25.90
N ASP A 14 6.78 34.68 -26.33
CA ASP A 14 7.00 34.41 -27.75
C ASP A 14 6.93 32.92 -28.13
N GLN A 15 6.26 32.08 -27.33
CA GLN A 15 6.05 30.66 -27.67
C GLN A 15 4.57 30.31 -27.84
N ILE A 16 4.29 29.46 -28.85
CA ILE A 16 2.98 28.84 -29.09
C ILE A 16 2.48 28.21 -27.78
N ARG A 17 1.26 28.57 -27.37
CA ARG A 17 0.57 27.99 -26.21
C ARG A 17 0.57 26.46 -26.34
N LYS A 18 1.41 25.78 -25.57
CA LYS A 18 1.27 24.36 -25.30
C LYS A 18 0.23 24.21 -24.20
N GLU A 19 -0.97 23.72 -24.56
CA GLU A 19 -1.89 23.18 -23.56
C GLU A 19 -1.21 21.96 -22.94
N HIS A 20 -0.69 22.15 -21.72
CA HIS A 20 -0.35 21.04 -20.86
C HIS A 20 -1.66 20.51 -20.29
N ASP A 21 -2.07 19.30 -20.67
CA ASP A 21 -3.11 18.54 -19.97
C ASP A 21 -2.65 18.31 -18.53
N ALA A 22 -3.00 19.24 -17.63
CA ALA A 22 -2.75 19.13 -16.22
C ALA A 22 -3.69 18.06 -15.64
N SER A 23 -3.29 16.80 -15.74
CA SER A 23 -3.97 15.71 -15.04
C SER A 23 -3.69 15.87 -13.55
N GLU A 24 -4.72 16.19 -12.77
CA GLU A 24 -4.61 16.17 -11.31
C GLU A 24 -4.33 14.75 -10.84
N LYS A 25 -3.16 14.52 -10.24
CA LYS A 25 -2.84 13.24 -9.65
C LYS A 25 -3.56 13.15 -8.31
N LEU A 26 -4.78 12.63 -8.33
CA LEU A 26 -5.44 12.12 -7.12
C LEU A 26 -4.48 11.08 -6.53
N GLY A 27 -3.83 11.44 -5.42
CA GLY A 27 -2.70 10.70 -4.86
C GLY A 27 -2.94 9.20 -4.73
N SER A 28 -1.86 8.42 -4.74
CA SER A 28 -1.92 6.96 -4.75
C SER A 28 -2.12 6.38 -3.35
N ALA A 29 -2.96 5.35 -3.24
CA ALA A 29 -3.07 4.50 -2.07
C ALA A 29 -2.64 3.06 -2.40
N ALA A 30 -2.24 2.30 -1.38
CA ALA A 30 -1.91 0.89 -1.48
C ALA A 30 -3.04 0.04 -0.92
N LEU A 31 -3.44 -1.02 -1.65
CA LEU A 31 -4.34 -2.04 -1.13
C LEU A 31 -3.51 -3.26 -0.71
N LEU A 32 -3.52 -3.61 0.57
CA LEU A 32 -2.99 -4.89 1.04
C LEU A 32 -4.15 -5.86 1.16
N ALA A 33 -4.12 -6.97 0.41
CA ALA A 33 -5.25 -7.90 0.34
C ALA A 33 -4.81 -9.34 0.61
N ALA A 34 -5.60 -10.05 1.40
CA ALA A 34 -5.56 -11.50 1.54
C ALA A 34 -6.95 -12.08 1.25
N ILE A 35 -6.96 -13.24 0.60
CA ILE A 35 -8.17 -13.98 0.27
C ILE A 35 -7.98 -15.41 0.78
N GLU A 36 -8.93 -15.88 1.58
CA GLU A 36 -9.02 -17.28 1.96
C GLU A 36 -9.62 -18.07 0.79
N PRO A 37 -8.85 -18.98 0.15
CA PRO A 37 -9.27 -19.55 -1.13
C PRO A 37 -10.57 -20.39 -1.05
N LEU A 38 -10.78 -21.10 0.06
CA LEU A 38 -11.91 -22.02 0.20
C LEU A 38 -13.24 -21.30 0.47
N THR A 39 -13.20 -20.21 1.24
CA THR A 39 -14.41 -19.50 1.68
C THR A 39 -14.64 -18.21 0.90
N GLY A 40 -13.61 -17.72 0.20
CA GLY A 40 -13.62 -16.42 -0.45
C GLY A 40 -13.56 -15.24 0.53
N ARG A 41 -13.36 -15.47 1.83
CA ARG A 41 -13.25 -14.41 2.85
C ARG A 41 -12.07 -13.51 2.51
N ARG A 42 -12.27 -12.19 2.59
CA ARG A 42 -11.27 -11.18 2.20
C ARG A 42 -10.97 -10.24 3.34
N LEU A 43 -9.69 -9.90 3.50
CA LEU A 43 -9.22 -8.78 4.31
C LEU A 43 -8.45 -7.86 3.37
N ALA A 44 -8.90 -6.62 3.21
CA ALA A 44 -8.35 -5.71 2.21
C ALA A 44 -8.29 -4.23 2.68
N PRO A 45 -7.53 -3.89 3.74
CA PRO A 45 -7.40 -2.52 4.18
C PRO A 45 -6.66 -1.66 3.16
N VAL A 46 -7.18 -0.45 2.94
CA VAL A 46 -6.51 0.60 2.19
C VAL A 46 -5.46 1.26 3.09
N GLN A 47 -4.26 1.47 2.55
CA GLN A 47 -3.12 2.05 3.24
C GLN A 47 -2.62 3.26 2.45
N PRO A 48 -2.08 4.29 3.13
CA PRO A 48 -1.52 5.46 2.44
C PRO A 48 -0.25 5.11 1.65
N GLN A 49 0.49 4.07 2.06
CA GLN A 49 1.73 3.63 1.43
C GLN A 49 1.89 2.11 1.57
N ARG A 50 2.72 1.52 0.69
CA ARG A 50 3.15 0.12 0.78
C ARG A 50 4.56 0.03 1.35
N THR A 51 4.67 -0.05 2.67
CA THR A 51 5.95 -0.28 3.37
C THR A 51 5.92 -1.58 4.18
N LYS A 52 7.10 -2.01 4.67
CA LYS A 52 7.23 -3.13 5.61
C LYS A 52 6.38 -2.91 6.88
N LYS A 53 6.27 -1.67 7.37
CA LYS A 53 5.44 -1.33 8.52
C LYS A 53 3.95 -1.62 8.28
N GLN A 54 3.40 -1.14 7.15
CA GLN A 54 1.99 -1.43 6.82
C GLN A 54 1.77 -2.92 6.58
N TYR A 55 2.73 -3.62 5.97
CA TYR A 55 2.68 -5.06 5.81
C TYR A 55 2.66 -5.81 7.16
N THR A 56 3.53 -5.45 8.10
CA THR A 56 3.56 -6.06 9.45
C THR A 56 2.23 -5.84 10.19
N LEU A 57 1.68 -4.63 10.16
CA LEU A 57 0.37 -4.33 10.75
C LEU A 57 -0.76 -5.14 10.09
N PHE A 58 -0.72 -5.27 8.76
CA PHE A 58 -1.66 -6.11 8.02
C PHE A 58 -1.58 -7.58 8.46
N CYS A 59 -0.37 -8.13 8.62
CA CYS A 59 -0.18 -9.50 9.10
C CYS A 59 -0.69 -9.71 10.54
N GLN A 60 -0.54 -8.72 11.43
CA GLN A 60 -1.11 -8.79 12.79
C GLN A 60 -2.65 -8.83 12.75
N ALA A 61 -3.27 -7.92 12.00
CA ALA A 61 -4.73 -7.91 11.80
C ALA A 61 -5.23 -9.20 11.14
N PHE A 62 -4.47 -9.73 10.17
CA PHE A 62 -4.76 -10.99 9.51
C PHE A 62 -4.70 -12.17 10.49
N ALA A 63 -3.66 -12.28 11.32
CA ALA A 63 -3.57 -13.33 12.34
C ALA A 63 -4.70 -13.25 13.36
N GLN A 64 -5.07 -12.04 13.81
CA GLN A 64 -6.19 -11.81 14.72
C GLN A 64 -7.54 -12.24 14.13
N ALA A 65 -7.70 -12.24 12.80
CA ALA A 65 -8.92 -12.69 12.13
C ALA A 65 -9.14 -14.22 12.19
N TYR A 66 -8.14 -14.98 12.64
CA TYR A 66 -8.13 -16.43 12.75
C TYR A 66 -7.60 -16.90 14.13
N PRO A 67 -8.27 -16.53 15.24
CA PRO A 67 -7.76 -16.77 16.59
C PRO A 67 -7.62 -18.26 16.95
N ASN A 68 -8.38 -19.13 16.29
CA ASN A 68 -8.35 -20.58 16.51
C ASN A 68 -7.36 -21.30 15.58
N ALA A 69 -6.67 -20.60 14.68
CA ALA A 69 -5.73 -21.22 13.76
C ALA A 69 -4.39 -21.49 14.46
N ILE A 70 -4.00 -22.77 14.53
CA ILE A 70 -2.68 -23.18 15.03
C ILE A 70 -1.57 -22.73 14.06
N LYS A 71 -1.86 -22.74 12.76
CA LYS A 71 -0.93 -22.34 11.71
C LYS A 71 -1.68 -21.78 10.51
N ILE A 72 -1.26 -20.61 10.04
CA ILE A 72 -1.74 -20.01 8.80
C ILE A 72 -0.65 -20.17 7.73
N ARG A 73 -1.01 -20.72 6.57
CA ARG A 73 -0.12 -20.79 5.41
C ARG A 73 -0.48 -19.64 4.47
N LEU A 74 0.40 -18.64 4.40
CA LEU A 74 0.22 -17.49 3.52
C LEU A 74 1.05 -17.69 2.25
N VAL A 75 0.38 -17.63 1.08
CA VAL A 75 1.06 -17.55 -0.23
C VAL A 75 1.10 -16.08 -0.61
N GLN A 76 2.29 -15.60 -0.99
CA GLN A 76 2.56 -14.18 -1.19
C GLN A 76 3.17 -13.93 -2.57
N ASP A 77 2.95 -12.72 -3.08
CA ASP A 77 3.70 -12.21 -4.23
C ASP A 77 5.16 -11.91 -3.86
N LYS A 78 5.99 -11.73 -4.89
CA LYS A 78 7.43 -11.44 -4.74
C LYS A 78 7.66 -9.93 -4.59
N LEU A 79 7.34 -9.39 -3.42
CA LEU A 79 7.58 -7.98 -3.08
C LEU A 79 8.63 -7.81 -1.98
N ASN A 80 9.39 -6.71 -2.03
CA ASN A 80 10.42 -6.38 -1.04
C ASN A 80 9.87 -6.15 0.38
N THR A 81 8.57 -5.86 0.50
CA THR A 81 7.88 -5.71 1.78
C THR A 81 7.52 -7.05 2.42
N HIS A 82 7.47 -8.14 1.65
CA HIS A 82 6.99 -9.46 2.07
C HIS A 82 8.15 -10.36 2.51
N HIS A 83 9.01 -9.83 3.37
CA HIS A 83 10.17 -10.53 3.89
C HIS A 83 10.12 -10.60 5.41
N VAL A 84 10.72 -11.65 6.01
CA VAL A 84 10.72 -11.85 7.46
C VAL A 84 11.30 -10.65 8.22
N SER A 85 12.24 -9.93 7.62
CA SER A 85 12.82 -8.71 8.17
C SER A 85 11.80 -7.61 8.46
N ALA A 86 10.65 -7.58 7.77
CA ALA A 86 9.57 -6.65 8.10
C ALA A 86 9.07 -6.81 9.53
N PHE A 87 9.03 -8.04 10.05
CA PHE A 87 8.62 -8.31 11.43
C PHE A 87 9.69 -7.89 12.42
N TYR A 88 10.95 -8.28 12.20
CA TYR A 88 12.07 -7.87 13.06
C TYR A 88 12.24 -6.34 13.13
N GLU A 89 11.98 -5.63 12.04
CA GLU A 89 12.11 -4.17 11.98
C GLU A 89 10.95 -3.41 12.64
N ASN A 90 9.77 -4.03 12.80
CA ASN A 90 8.54 -3.32 13.16
C ASN A 90 7.78 -3.90 14.36
N LEU A 91 8.26 -4.99 14.96
CA LEU A 91 7.72 -5.56 16.19
C LEU A 91 8.68 -5.32 17.36
N PRO A 92 8.18 -5.27 18.62
CA PRO A 92 9.04 -5.24 19.79
C PRO A 92 10.00 -6.43 19.81
N THR A 93 11.23 -6.20 20.26
CA THR A 93 12.18 -7.27 20.58
C THR A 93 11.77 -7.91 21.91
N GLU A 94 11.64 -9.23 21.93
CA GLU A 94 11.55 -10.02 23.18
C GLU A 94 12.93 -10.29 23.78
#